data_AF-A0A221W5M1-F1
#
_entry.id   AF-A0A221W5M1-F1
#
_cell.length_a   1.000
_cell.length_b   1.000
_cell.length_c   1.000
_cell.angle_alpha   90.00
_cell.angle_beta   90.00
_cell.angle_gamma   90.00
#
_symmetry.space_group_name_H-M   'P 1'
#
loop_
_entity.id
_entity.type
_entity.pdbx_description
1 polymer ?
#
loop_
_entity_poly.entity_id
_entity_poly.type
_entity_poly.pdbx_seq_one_letter_code
_entity_poly.pdbx_strand_id
1 'polypeptide(L)'
;MVRQMLVGSRSTGNNIHFNNLAKMLGKKLPVVQNILPILSGQRRRFPTDEKIREALKFEPFYYKGRKAQQNFVLQSIEESFANSEPVDYTRSPLTVEHLLPQTLNEEWIRTLESDLGEYDSAAELHQALLHTLGNLTLSAYNGKLSNKSFREKSKILAASGLAMNKEISNYSSWGREQIEHRSELMIQRVLSIWPGPLDSEISIDKTQKIALMKQVLGAIPRGRWSSYGDIGQAVGVHHNTIGKWLSSIACKGGHRVLRLDGSHSNDARIAGYDSVEQISEELAAEGIIINGSDVANKKKYISGADLAKIAGIAPVEDPALDPFSEQKET
;
A
#
# COMPACT_ATOMS: atom_id res chain seq x y z
N MET A 1 13.47 -0.09 -6.30
CA MET A 1 13.88 1.33 -6.44
C MET A 1 12.85 2.17 -7.16
N VAL A 2 12.40 1.81 -8.37
CA VAL A 2 11.40 2.59 -9.12
C VAL A 2 10.12 2.81 -8.30
N ARG A 3 9.52 1.75 -7.75
CA ARG A 3 8.33 1.86 -6.89
C ARG A 3 8.51 2.83 -5.72
N GLN A 4 9.64 2.79 -5.02
CA GLN A 4 9.93 3.70 -3.91
C GLN A 4 10.03 5.17 -4.38
N MET A 5 10.66 5.40 -5.54
CA MET A 5 10.74 6.72 -6.15
C MET A 5 9.35 7.24 -6.52
N LEU A 6 8.50 6.39 -7.09
CA LEU A 6 7.14 6.75 -7.49
C LEU A 6 6.28 7.15 -6.28
N VAL A 7 6.47 6.52 -5.11
CA VAL A 7 5.76 6.90 -3.87
C VAL A 7 6.50 7.94 -3.02
N GLY A 8 7.58 8.55 -3.53
CA GLY A 8 8.34 9.58 -2.79
C GLY A 8 9.01 9.10 -1.50
N SER A 9 9.20 7.78 -1.32
CA SER A 9 9.83 7.24 -0.12
C SER A 9 11.34 7.52 -0.11
N ARG A 10 11.86 7.96 1.04
CA ARG A 10 13.31 8.22 1.23
C ARG A 10 14.13 6.96 0.92
N SER A 11 15.25 7.13 0.23
CA SER A 11 16.20 6.05 -0.09
C SER A 11 17.06 5.62 1.10
N THR A 12 16.85 6.18 2.29
CA THR A 12 17.62 5.90 3.50
C THR A 12 17.48 4.43 3.89
N GLY A 13 18.60 3.72 3.99
CA GLY A 13 18.62 2.29 4.31
C GLY A 13 18.57 1.35 3.10
N ASN A 14 18.49 1.86 1.86
CA ASN A 14 18.50 1.02 0.66
C ASN A 14 19.76 0.13 0.57
N ASN A 15 20.93 0.64 0.94
CA ASN A 15 22.17 -0.14 0.96
C ASN A 15 22.08 -1.37 1.89
N ILE A 16 21.41 -1.23 3.04
CA ILE A 16 21.17 -2.34 3.97
C ILE A 16 20.21 -3.35 3.33
N HIS A 17 19.15 -2.87 2.69
CA HIS A 17 18.21 -3.74 1.98
C HIS A 17 18.86 -4.51 0.83
N PHE A 18 19.72 -3.86 0.03
CA PHE A 18 20.45 -4.50 -1.07
C PHE A 18 21.47 -5.53 -0.58
N ASN A 19 22.26 -5.20 0.46
CA ASN A 19 23.19 -6.16 1.04
C ASN A 19 22.45 -7.38 1.62
N ASN A 20 21.33 -7.15 2.32
CA ASN A 20 20.51 -8.25 2.83
C ASN A 20 19.84 -9.04 1.70
N LEU A 21 19.45 -8.39 0.60
CA LEU A 21 18.90 -9.07 -0.58
C LEU A 21 19.95 -9.98 -1.22
N ALA A 22 21.18 -9.47 -1.46
CA ALA A 22 22.27 -10.27 -1.99
C ALA A 22 22.59 -11.47 -1.08
N LYS A 23 22.61 -11.26 0.24
CA LYS A 23 22.83 -12.33 1.22
C LYS A 23 21.72 -13.39 1.20
N MET A 24 20.46 -12.98 1.08
CA MET A 24 19.30 -13.89 1.03
C MET A 24 19.14 -14.61 -0.31
N LEU A 25 19.53 -13.99 -1.43
CA LEU A 25 19.55 -14.63 -2.74
C LEU A 25 20.62 -15.73 -2.80
N GLY A 26 21.78 -15.52 -2.16
CA GLY A 26 22.87 -16.48 -2.16
C GLY A 26 23.34 -16.78 -3.59
N LYS A 27 23.19 -18.04 -4.03
CA LYS A 27 23.53 -18.48 -5.40
C LYS A 27 22.35 -18.46 -6.39
N LYS A 28 21.14 -18.10 -5.94
CA LYS A 28 19.96 -18.07 -6.81
C LYS A 28 20.06 -16.93 -7.82
N LEU A 29 19.59 -17.17 -9.04
CA LEU A 29 19.51 -16.12 -10.05
C LEU A 29 18.58 -14.99 -9.57
N PRO A 30 18.93 -13.72 -9.82
CA PRO A 30 18.16 -12.55 -9.43
C PRO A 30 16.95 -12.33 -10.36
N VAL A 31 16.11 -13.37 -10.49
CA VAL A 31 14.84 -13.31 -11.22
C VAL A 31 13.71 -12.90 -10.29
N VAL A 32 12.64 -12.35 -10.86
CA VAL A 32 11.47 -11.81 -10.15
C VAL A 32 10.93 -12.79 -9.11
N GLN A 33 10.83 -14.09 -9.44
CA GLN A 33 10.32 -15.12 -8.52
C GLN A 33 11.17 -15.29 -7.25
N ASN A 34 12.48 -15.03 -7.32
CA ASN A 34 13.37 -15.14 -6.17
C ASN A 34 13.47 -13.82 -5.39
N ILE A 35 13.29 -12.69 -6.07
CA ILE A 35 13.44 -11.35 -5.49
C ILE A 35 12.17 -10.90 -4.75
N LEU A 36 11.00 -11.10 -5.35
CA LEU A 36 9.74 -10.60 -4.81
C LEU A 36 9.43 -11.14 -3.40
N PRO A 37 9.57 -12.44 -3.08
CA PRO A 37 9.33 -12.93 -1.72
C PRO A 37 10.22 -12.24 -0.68
N ILE A 38 11.49 -11.98 -1.03
CA ILE A 38 12.45 -11.32 -0.14
C ILE A 38 12.04 -9.86 0.10
N LEU A 39 11.60 -9.15 -0.94
CA LEU A 39 11.15 -7.76 -0.87
C LEU A 39 9.78 -7.60 -0.17
N SER A 40 8.96 -8.64 -0.20
CA SER A 40 7.61 -8.65 0.40
C SER A 40 7.62 -8.85 1.92
N GLY A 41 8.77 -9.16 2.52
CA GLY A 41 8.87 -9.35 3.97
C GLY A 41 8.38 -8.14 4.78
N GLN A 42 7.63 -8.40 5.85
CA GLN A 42 6.88 -7.44 6.68
C GLN A 42 7.64 -6.18 7.14
N ARG A 43 8.99 -6.24 7.22
CA ARG A 43 9.85 -5.12 7.64
C ARG A 43 10.47 -4.32 6.48
N ARG A 44 10.27 -4.72 5.22
CA ARG A 44 11.00 -4.17 4.06
C ARG A 44 10.35 -2.96 3.40
N ARG A 45 9.15 -2.53 3.86
CA ARG A 45 8.42 -1.33 3.41
C ARG A 45 8.39 -1.20 1.87
N PHE A 46 8.23 -2.32 1.16
CA PHE A 46 8.13 -2.31 -0.29
C PHE A 46 6.75 -1.75 -0.69
N PRO A 47 6.66 -0.72 -1.55
CA PRO A 47 5.37 -0.09 -1.86
C PRO A 47 4.40 -1.06 -2.53
N THR A 48 3.17 -1.14 -2.02
CA THR A 48 2.07 -1.93 -2.57
C THR A 48 1.52 -1.33 -3.86
N ASP A 49 0.78 -2.12 -4.64
CA ASP A 49 0.18 -1.64 -5.90
C ASP A 49 -0.78 -0.48 -5.64
N GLU A 50 -1.54 -0.54 -4.55
CA GLU A 50 -2.42 0.55 -4.14
C GLU A 50 -1.67 1.87 -3.93
N LYS A 51 -0.53 1.83 -3.23
CA LYS A 51 0.29 3.03 -3.02
C LYS A 51 0.84 3.59 -4.32
N ILE A 52 1.12 2.73 -5.30
CA ILE A 52 1.56 3.19 -6.63
C ILE A 52 0.40 3.83 -7.39
N ARG A 53 -0.80 3.25 -7.32
CA ARG A 53 -2.02 3.82 -7.91
C ARG A 53 -2.30 5.20 -7.32
N GLU A 54 -2.37 5.32 -6.01
CA GLU A 54 -2.58 6.59 -5.30
C GLU A 54 -1.54 7.63 -5.72
N ALA A 55 -0.25 7.28 -5.65
CA ALA A 55 0.83 8.21 -5.94
C ALA A 55 0.88 8.67 -7.41
N LEU A 56 0.44 7.84 -8.37
CA LEU A 56 0.45 8.20 -9.78
C LEU A 56 -0.84 8.85 -10.26
N LYS A 57 -1.95 8.61 -9.55
CA LYS A 57 -3.25 9.19 -9.87
C LYS A 57 -3.38 10.61 -9.31
N PHE A 58 -2.94 10.85 -8.08
CA PHE A 58 -3.23 12.09 -7.36
C PHE A 58 -2.03 13.03 -7.21
N GLU A 59 -0.79 12.56 -7.46
CA GLU A 59 0.40 13.38 -7.29
C GLU A 59 1.08 13.71 -8.63
N PRO A 60 1.73 14.88 -8.75
CA PRO A 60 2.39 15.30 -9.97
C PRO A 60 3.62 14.43 -10.28
N PHE A 61 3.49 13.52 -11.25
CA PHE A 61 4.57 12.64 -11.71
C PHE A 61 5.81 13.41 -12.20
N TYR A 62 5.61 14.56 -12.86
CA TYR A 62 6.72 15.36 -13.39
C TYR A 62 7.71 15.87 -12.32
N TYR A 63 7.33 15.85 -11.03
CA TYR A 63 8.21 16.21 -9.92
C TYR A 63 8.77 14.99 -9.17
N LYS A 64 8.40 13.76 -9.57
CA LYS A 64 8.89 12.54 -8.97
C LYS A 64 10.27 12.18 -9.52
N GLY A 65 11.27 12.22 -8.65
CA GLY A 65 12.65 11.86 -9.00
C GLY A 65 13.35 12.87 -9.92
N ARG A 66 14.52 12.48 -10.42
CA ARG A 66 15.31 13.27 -11.38
C ARG A 66 14.81 13.04 -12.81
N LYS A 67 15.07 13.98 -13.73
CA LYS A 67 14.72 13.89 -15.16
C LYS A 67 15.07 12.54 -15.80
N ALA A 68 16.27 12.02 -15.53
CA ALA A 68 16.69 10.71 -16.05
C ALA A 68 15.80 9.56 -15.57
N GLN A 69 15.28 9.64 -14.35
CA GLN A 69 14.40 8.62 -13.79
C GLN A 69 12.97 8.73 -14.35
N GLN A 70 12.50 9.94 -14.61
CA GLN A 70 11.21 10.18 -15.29
C GLN A 70 11.24 9.64 -16.71
N ASN A 71 12.31 9.96 -17.46
CA ASN A 71 12.56 9.40 -18.78
C ASN A 71 12.60 7.87 -18.74
N PHE A 72 13.35 7.29 -17.79
CA PHE A 72 13.42 5.84 -17.64
C PHE A 72 12.05 5.20 -17.42
N VAL A 73 11.19 5.82 -16.60
CA VAL A 73 9.83 5.30 -16.37
C VAL A 73 9.00 5.34 -17.66
N LEU A 74 9.00 6.47 -18.37
CA LEU A 74 8.27 6.58 -19.63
C LEU A 74 8.83 5.65 -20.72
N GLN A 75 10.15 5.46 -20.78
CA GLN A 75 10.78 4.50 -21.70
C GLN A 75 10.35 3.07 -21.39
N SER A 76 10.32 2.69 -20.12
CA SER A 76 9.84 1.36 -19.71
C SER A 76 8.36 1.16 -20.08
N ILE A 77 7.54 2.22 -19.98
CA ILE A 77 6.15 2.18 -20.43
C ILE A 77 6.07 2.01 -21.95
N GLU A 78 6.87 2.75 -22.73
CA GLU A 78 6.96 2.59 -24.19
C GLU A 78 7.34 1.15 -24.58
N GLU A 79 8.35 0.58 -23.92
CA GLU A 79 8.78 -0.80 -24.16
C GLU A 79 7.67 -1.83 -23.87
N SER A 80 6.73 -1.52 -22.98
CA SER A 80 5.59 -2.39 -22.68
C SER A 80 4.52 -2.48 -23.78
N PHE A 81 4.59 -1.63 -24.82
CA PHE A 81 3.64 -1.68 -25.94
C PHE A 81 3.91 -2.85 -26.92
N ALA A 82 4.97 -3.64 -26.70
CA ALA A 82 5.32 -4.80 -27.53
C ALA A 82 5.48 -4.46 -29.03
N ASN A 83 6.19 -3.38 -29.33
CA ASN A 83 6.53 -3.01 -30.72
C ASN A 83 7.41 -4.09 -31.36
N SER A 84 7.09 -4.46 -32.60
CA SER A 84 7.89 -5.39 -33.41
C SER A 84 9.32 -4.91 -33.66
N GLU A 85 9.55 -3.59 -33.60
CA GLU A 85 10.86 -2.96 -33.70
C GLU A 85 11.17 -2.19 -32.40
N PRO A 86 12.24 -2.54 -31.67
CA PRO A 86 12.62 -1.82 -30.47
C PRO A 86 13.12 -0.42 -30.80
N VAL A 87 12.76 0.56 -29.98
CA VAL A 87 13.20 1.94 -30.11
C VAL A 87 14.66 2.07 -29.67
N ASP A 88 15.53 2.61 -30.52
CA ASP A 88 16.91 2.92 -30.15
C ASP A 88 17.01 4.28 -29.45
N TYR A 89 17.00 4.25 -28.11
CA TYR A 89 17.11 5.45 -27.26
C TYR A 89 18.50 6.10 -27.28
N THR A 90 19.53 5.44 -27.80
CA THR A 90 20.90 5.99 -27.85
C THR A 90 21.07 6.97 -29.01
N ARG A 91 20.33 6.74 -30.10
CA ARG A 91 20.40 7.55 -31.33
C ARG A 91 19.44 8.73 -31.36
N SER A 92 18.46 8.76 -30.44
CA SER A 92 17.46 9.83 -30.36
C SER A 92 17.23 10.22 -28.91
N PRO A 93 17.82 11.33 -28.41
CA PRO A 93 17.61 11.77 -27.05
C PRO A 93 16.16 12.22 -26.86
N LEU A 94 15.36 11.37 -26.23
CA LEU A 94 13.96 11.68 -25.92
C LEU A 94 13.86 12.57 -24.68
N THR A 95 13.00 13.58 -24.75
CA THR A 95 12.62 14.44 -23.63
C THR A 95 11.17 14.23 -23.23
N VAL A 96 10.87 14.44 -21.96
CA VAL A 96 9.49 14.50 -21.46
C VAL A 96 8.83 15.77 -21.97
N GLU A 97 7.67 15.62 -22.61
CA GLU A 97 6.84 16.71 -23.13
C GLU A 97 5.42 16.66 -22.55
N HIS A 98 4.75 17.81 -22.56
CA HIS A 98 3.39 18.01 -22.09
C HIS A 98 2.38 18.06 -23.25
N LEU A 99 1.31 17.27 -23.16
CA LEU A 99 0.21 17.30 -24.13
C LEU A 99 -0.72 18.49 -23.89
N LEU A 100 -1.27 18.63 -22.69
CA LEU A 100 -1.83 19.88 -22.18
C LEU A 100 -0.65 20.81 -21.81
N PRO A 101 -0.45 21.93 -22.53
CA PRO A 101 0.75 22.74 -22.39
C PRO A 101 0.81 23.50 -21.06
N GLN A 102 2.02 23.87 -20.64
CA GLN A 102 2.23 24.72 -19.47
C GLN A 102 1.65 26.14 -19.68
N THR A 103 1.77 26.66 -20.90
CA THR A 103 1.13 27.92 -21.30
C THR A 103 -0.09 27.60 -22.15
N LEU A 104 -1.28 27.90 -21.62
CA LEU A 104 -2.54 27.67 -22.31
C LEU A 104 -2.77 28.72 -23.40
N ASN A 105 -3.40 28.29 -24.48
CA ASN A 105 -4.00 29.18 -25.48
C ASN A 105 -5.54 29.18 -25.29
N GLU A 106 -6.26 30.02 -26.04
CA GLU A 106 -7.71 30.12 -25.91
C GLU A 106 -8.46 28.80 -26.15
N GLU A 107 -7.98 27.94 -27.06
CA GLU A 107 -8.60 26.64 -27.36
C GLU A 107 -8.49 25.70 -26.15
N TRP A 108 -7.33 25.65 -25.51
CA TRP A 108 -7.13 24.85 -24.30
C TRP A 108 -7.96 25.38 -23.13
N ILE A 109 -8.05 26.70 -22.95
CA ILE A 109 -8.90 27.31 -21.91
C ILE A 109 -10.35 26.87 -22.11
N ARG A 110 -10.91 27.03 -23.32
CA ARG A 110 -12.28 26.61 -23.63
C ARG A 110 -12.51 25.11 -23.41
N THR A 111 -11.53 24.28 -23.77
CA THR A 111 -11.59 22.83 -23.56
C THR A 111 -11.69 22.50 -22.07
N LEU A 112 -10.87 23.13 -21.23
CA LEU A 112 -10.89 22.93 -19.78
C LEU A 112 -12.16 23.49 -19.13
N GLU A 113 -12.63 24.66 -19.58
CA GLU A 113 -13.89 25.26 -19.11
C GLU A 113 -15.12 24.37 -19.41
N SER A 114 -15.07 23.61 -20.52
CA SER A 114 -16.15 22.68 -20.87
C SER A 114 -16.15 21.38 -20.05
N ASP A 115 -15.08 21.09 -19.29
CA ASP A 115 -14.86 19.83 -18.57
C ASP A 115 -14.30 20.09 -17.16
N LEU A 116 -14.88 21.08 -16.46
CA LEU A 116 -14.47 21.46 -15.10
C LEU A 116 -14.72 20.38 -14.06
N GLY A 117 -15.79 19.58 -14.22
CA GLY A 117 -16.14 18.56 -13.23
C GLY A 117 -16.36 19.13 -11.83
N GLU A 118 -15.47 18.77 -10.90
CA GLU A 118 -15.49 19.22 -9.49
C GLU A 118 -14.63 20.45 -9.20
N TYR A 119 -13.92 20.98 -10.20
CA TYR A 119 -13.00 22.11 -10.04
C TYR A 119 -13.71 23.46 -10.26
N ASP A 120 -13.27 24.49 -9.55
CA ASP A 120 -13.91 25.82 -9.57
C ASP A 120 -13.54 26.64 -10.81
N SER A 121 -12.41 26.32 -11.47
CA SER A 121 -11.94 27.04 -12.65
C SER A 121 -11.02 26.21 -13.56
N ALA A 122 -10.90 26.65 -14.82
CA ALA A 122 -9.98 26.03 -15.77
C ALA A 122 -8.51 26.12 -15.33
N ALA A 123 -8.16 27.15 -14.56
CA ALA A 123 -6.82 27.31 -14.00
C ALA A 123 -6.52 26.25 -12.92
N GLU A 124 -7.50 25.96 -12.06
CA GLU A 124 -7.37 24.93 -11.03
C GLU A 124 -7.27 23.54 -11.67
N LEU A 125 -8.18 23.24 -12.62
CA LEU A 125 -8.14 22.00 -13.38
C LEU A 125 -6.81 21.83 -14.13
N HIS A 126 -6.31 22.89 -14.74
CA HIS A 126 -5.00 22.88 -15.41
C HIS A 126 -3.88 22.49 -14.46
N GLN A 127 -3.82 23.10 -13.27
CA GLN A 127 -2.81 22.78 -12.27
C GLN A 127 -2.88 21.33 -11.80
N ALA A 128 -4.08 20.80 -11.61
CA ALA A 128 -4.29 19.41 -11.23
C ALA A 128 -3.82 18.42 -12.30
N LEU A 129 -4.06 18.72 -13.58
CA LEU A 129 -3.78 17.80 -14.69
C LEU A 129 -2.37 17.93 -15.28
N LEU A 130 -1.77 19.12 -15.24
CA LEU A 130 -0.57 19.46 -16.01
C LEU A 130 0.58 18.47 -15.80
N HIS A 131 0.83 18.06 -14.57
CA HIS A 131 1.98 17.22 -14.22
C HIS A 131 1.64 15.75 -14.00
N THR A 132 0.42 15.33 -14.35
CA THR A 132 -0.03 13.94 -14.22
C THR A 132 0.65 13.02 -15.24
N LEU A 133 0.74 11.73 -14.90
CA LEU A 133 1.39 10.74 -15.77
C LEU A 133 0.75 10.67 -17.16
N GLY A 134 -0.59 10.68 -17.22
CA GLY A 134 -1.35 10.63 -18.47
C GLY A 134 -1.20 11.88 -19.34
N ASN A 135 -0.72 13.01 -18.82
CA ASN A 135 -0.46 14.20 -19.62
C ASN A 135 0.95 14.26 -20.23
N LEU A 136 1.82 13.32 -19.87
CA LEU A 136 3.24 13.33 -20.24
C LEU A 136 3.55 12.29 -21.31
N THR A 137 4.44 12.65 -22.23
CA THR A 137 4.93 11.73 -23.26
C THR A 137 6.41 11.93 -23.54
N LEU A 138 7.02 11.01 -24.29
CA LEU A 138 8.37 11.14 -24.82
C LEU A 138 8.36 11.71 -26.23
N SER A 139 9.32 12.59 -26.53
CA SER A 139 9.49 13.15 -27.87
C SER A 139 10.97 13.39 -28.18
N ALA A 140 11.38 13.13 -29.41
CA ALA A 140 12.69 13.56 -29.93
C ALA A 140 12.66 15.03 -30.41
N TYR A 141 11.47 15.64 -30.43
CA TYR A 141 11.24 16.96 -30.99
C TYR A 141 10.95 17.98 -29.90
N ASN A 142 11.99 18.34 -29.15
CA ASN A 142 11.88 19.34 -28.08
C ASN A 142 11.27 20.64 -28.62
N GLY A 143 10.17 21.08 -28.00
CA GLY A 143 9.49 22.33 -28.33
C GLY A 143 8.62 22.31 -29.60
N LYS A 144 8.55 21.20 -30.37
CA LYS A 144 7.63 21.13 -31.52
C LYS A 144 6.16 21.05 -31.11
N LEU A 145 5.87 20.47 -29.94
CA LEU A 145 4.51 20.42 -29.40
C LEU A 145 4.11 21.78 -28.83
N SER A 146 4.93 22.36 -27.95
CA SER A 146 4.72 23.70 -27.36
C SER A 146 3.26 23.93 -26.91
N ASN A 147 2.72 25.13 -27.10
CA ASN A 147 1.34 25.53 -26.84
C ASN A 147 0.39 25.33 -28.04
N LYS A 148 0.72 24.44 -28.98
CA LYS A 148 -0.15 24.12 -30.12
C LYS A 148 -1.48 23.53 -29.68
N SER A 149 -2.48 23.62 -30.55
CA SER A 149 -3.75 22.90 -30.41
C SER A 149 -3.52 21.40 -30.28
N PHE A 150 -4.44 20.68 -29.63
CA PHE A 150 -4.33 19.22 -29.59
C PHE A 150 -4.35 18.60 -30.99
N ARG A 151 -5.16 19.16 -31.91
CA ARG A 151 -5.25 18.70 -33.29
C ARG A 151 -3.91 18.78 -34.03
N GLU A 152 -3.14 19.85 -33.83
CA GLU A 152 -1.79 19.95 -34.40
C GLU A 152 -0.81 18.98 -33.72
N LYS A 153 -0.87 18.85 -32.40
CA LYS A 153 -0.03 17.90 -31.65
C LYS A 153 -0.29 16.46 -32.10
N SER A 154 -1.54 16.04 -32.22
CA SER A 154 -1.95 14.71 -32.69
C SER A 154 -1.32 14.37 -34.05
N LYS A 155 -1.31 15.30 -35.01
CA LYS A 155 -0.64 15.09 -36.31
C LYS A 155 0.86 14.85 -36.19
N ILE A 156 1.53 15.58 -35.29
CA ILE A 156 2.98 15.41 -35.04
C ILE A 156 3.22 14.05 -34.38
N LEU A 157 2.38 13.66 -33.42
CA LEU A 157 2.49 12.41 -32.66
C LEU A 157 2.19 11.18 -33.53
N ALA A 158 1.27 11.29 -34.49
CA ALA A 158 0.97 10.24 -35.46
C ALA A 158 2.20 9.85 -36.31
N ALA A 159 3.10 10.81 -36.57
CA ALA A 159 4.34 10.57 -37.30
C ALA A 159 5.49 10.07 -36.41
N SER A 160 5.26 9.93 -35.10
CA SER A 160 6.28 9.46 -34.16
C SER A 160 6.53 7.95 -34.31
N GLY A 161 7.77 7.52 -34.08
CA GLY A 161 8.12 6.11 -33.96
C GLY A 161 7.60 5.45 -32.68
N LEU A 162 7.21 6.24 -31.67
CA LEU A 162 6.79 5.73 -30.36
C LEU A 162 5.32 5.29 -30.38
N ALA A 163 5.04 4.10 -29.88
CA ALA A 163 3.69 3.55 -29.76
C ALA A 163 2.80 4.40 -28.85
N MET A 164 3.33 4.90 -27.73
CA MET A 164 2.54 5.78 -26.86
C MET A 164 2.07 7.05 -27.56
N ASN A 165 2.88 7.60 -28.47
CA ASN A 165 2.52 8.78 -29.25
C ASN A 165 1.47 8.46 -30.31
N LYS A 166 1.57 7.30 -30.96
CA LYS A 166 0.55 6.81 -31.89
C LYS A 166 -0.79 6.58 -31.18
N GLU A 167 -0.78 6.00 -29.98
CA GLU A 167 -1.98 5.86 -29.15
C GLU A 167 -2.62 7.22 -28.86
N ILE A 168 -1.83 8.21 -28.42
CA ILE A 168 -2.32 9.59 -28.18
C ILE A 168 -2.94 10.19 -29.45
N SER A 169 -2.35 9.94 -30.62
CA SER A 169 -2.84 10.51 -31.87
C SER A 169 -4.24 10.03 -32.29
N ASN A 170 -4.70 8.91 -31.74
CA ASN A 170 -6.03 8.34 -32.03
C ASN A 170 -7.16 9.04 -31.28
N TYR A 171 -6.86 9.87 -30.27
CA TYR A 171 -7.88 10.65 -29.59
C TYR A 171 -8.35 11.83 -30.46
N SER A 172 -9.65 12.12 -30.45
CA SER A 172 -10.24 13.25 -31.16
C SER A 172 -10.10 14.58 -30.42
N SER A 173 -10.00 14.52 -29.09
CA SER A 173 -9.88 15.64 -28.17
C SER A 173 -8.94 15.27 -27.02
N TRP A 174 -8.51 16.27 -26.27
CA TRP A 174 -7.64 16.07 -25.12
C TRP A 174 -8.09 16.97 -23.98
N GLY A 175 -8.76 16.39 -23.00
CA GLY A 175 -9.26 17.05 -21.79
C GLY A 175 -9.00 16.21 -20.55
N ARG A 176 -9.72 16.52 -19.47
CA ARG A 176 -9.60 15.83 -18.18
C ARG A 176 -9.86 14.34 -18.33
N GLU A 177 -10.97 13.97 -18.95
CA GLU A 177 -11.36 12.57 -19.14
C GLU A 177 -10.28 11.74 -19.85
N GLN A 178 -9.66 12.27 -20.92
CA GLN A 178 -8.62 11.55 -21.66
C GLN A 178 -7.32 11.44 -20.86
N ILE A 179 -6.94 12.49 -20.11
CA ILE A 179 -5.74 12.50 -19.27
C ILE A 179 -5.89 11.50 -18.12
N GLU A 180 -7.04 11.47 -17.46
CA GLU A 180 -7.34 10.53 -16.36
C GLU A 180 -7.40 9.08 -16.87
N HIS A 181 -8.11 8.85 -17.97
CA HIS A 181 -8.20 7.52 -18.58
C HIS A 181 -6.83 6.99 -19.00
N ARG A 182 -6.03 7.81 -19.68
CA ARG A 182 -4.65 7.44 -20.06
C ARG A 182 -3.77 7.21 -18.83
N SER A 183 -3.94 8.01 -17.77
CA SER A 183 -3.21 7.80 -16.52
C SER A 183 -3.48 6.40 -15.95
N GLU A 184 -4.73 5.95 -15.92
CA GLU A 184 -5.09 4.61 -15.45
C GLU A 184 -4.46 3.50 -16.32
N LEU A 185 -4.53 3.62 -17.65
CA LEU A 185 -3.88 2.66 -18.56
C LEU A 185 -2.35 2.61 -18.34
N MET A 186 -1.71 3.76 -18.17
CA MET A 186 -0.27 3.84 -17.89
C MET A 186 0.07 3.25 -16.52
N ILE A 187 -0.76 3.47 -15.50
CA ILE A 187 -0.59 2.89 -14.16
C ILE A 187 -0.65 1.35 -14.25
N GLN A 188 -1.60 0.78 -15.00
CA GLN A 188 -1.68 -0.67 -15.19
C GLN A 188 -0.39 -1.23 -15.82
N ARG A 189 0.17 -0.54 -16.82
CA ARG A 189 1.47 -0.90 -17.40
C ARG A 189 2.60 -0.81 -16.37
N VAL A 190 2.67 0.26 -15.59
CA VAL A 190 3.66 0.44 -14.50
C VAL A 190 3.61 -0.73 -13.51
N LEU A 191 2.42 -1.16 -13.10
CA LEU A 191 2.24 -2.28 -12.18
C LEU A 191 2.69 -3.62 -12.79
N SER A 192 2.48 -3.81 -14.09
CA SER A 192 2.96 -4.99 -14.82
C SER A 192 4.49 -5.01 -14.99
N ILE A 193 5.11 -3.85 -15.24
CA ILE A 193 6.57 -3.73 -15.43
C ILE A 193 7.30 -3.92 -14.09
N TRP A 194 6.80 -3.29 -13.03
CA TRP A 194 7.38 -3.38 -11.68
C TRP A 194 6.37 -3.99 -10.71
N PRO A 195 6.28 -5.32 -10.61
CA PRO A 195 5.35 -5.98 -9.72
C PRO A 195 5.58 -5.57 -8.26
N GLY A 196 4.48 -5.43 -7.53
CA GLY A 196 4.47 -5.13 -6.10
C GLY A 196 4.86 -6.31 -5.22
N PRO A 197 4.82 -6.14 -3.89
CA PRO A 197 4.95 -7.26 -2.96
C PRO A 197 3.87 -8.31 -3.26
N LEU A 198 4.16 -9.57 -2.91
CA LEU A 198 3.23 -10.70 -3.02
C LEU A 198 2.12 -10.55 -1.97
N ASP A 199 1.19 -9.61 -2.21
CA ASP A 199 0.21 -9.14 -1.23
C ASP A 199 -1.24 -9.51 -1.57
N SER A 200 -1.46 -10.51 -2.42
CA SER A 200 -2.67 -11.33 -2.26
C SER A 200 -2.57 -12.19 -1.00
N GLU A 201 -1.38 -12.67 -0.61
CA GLU A 201 -1.23 -13.50 0.60
C GLU A 201 -1.17 -12.70 1.91
N ILE A 202 -0.57 -11.49 1.95
CA ILE A 202 -0.49 -10.70 3.20
C ILE A 202 -1.83 -10.06 3.58
N SER A 203 -2.66 -9.67 2.60
CA SER A 203 -4.01 -9.15 2.84
C SER A 203 -4.99 -10.28 3.22
N ILE A 204 -4.83 -11.46 2.62
CA ILE A 204 -5.55 -12.68 3.00
C ILE A 204 -5.12 -13.14 4.39
N ASP A 205 -3.82 -13.21 4.71
CA ASP A 205 -3.32 -13.58 6.05
C ASP A 205 -3.80 -12.60 7.10
N LYS A 206 -3.70 -11.27 6.88
CA LYS A 206 -4.26 -10.30 7.82
C LYS A 206 -5.76 -10.50 8.03
N THR A 207 -6.52 -10.70 6.96
CA THR A 207 -7.98 -10.93 7.04
C THR A 207 -8.31 -12.24 7.75
N GLN A 208 -7.57 -13.31 7.45
CA GLN A 208 -7.69 -14.63 8.10
C GLN A 208 -7.29 -14.56 9.57
N LYS A 209 -6.21 -13.87 9.93
CA LYS A 209 -5.77 -13.65 11.31
C LYS A 209 -6.75 -12.78 12.09
N ILE A 210 -7.38 -11.79 11.46
CA ILE A 210 -8.47 -11.02 12.08
C ILE A 210 -9.71 -11.90 12.27
N ALA A 211 -10.07 -12.74 11.30
CA ALA A 211 -11.17 -13.68 11.44
C ALA A 211 -10.90 -14.69 12.58
N LEU A 212 -9.67 -15.20 12.66
CA LEU A 212 -9.20 -16.09 13.72
C LEU A 212 -9.22 -15.39 15.07
N MET A 213 -8.77 -14.13 15.16
CA MET A 213 -8.89 -13.33 16.37
C MET A 213 -10.35 -13.21 16.80
N LYS A 214 -11.27 -12.88 15.89
CA LYS A 214 -12.72 -12.80 16.20
C LYS A 214 -13.26 -14.13 16.72
N GLN A 215 -12.82 -15.25 16.15
CA GLN A 215 -13.19 -16.60 16.59
C GLN A 215 -12.65 -16.90 18.00
N VAL A 216 -11.36 -16.63 18.27
CA VAL A 216 -10.73 -16.81 19.59
C VAL A 216 -11.40 -15.93 20.65
N LEU A 217 -11.61 -14.65 20.37
CA LEU A 217 -12.27 -13.71 21.30
C LEU A 217 -13.72 -14.13 21.59
N GLY A 218 -14.45 -14.55 20.55
CA GLY A 218 -15.82 -15.07 20.70
C GLY A 218 -15.89 -16.38 21.49
N ALA A 219 -14.81 -17.15 21.52
CA ALA A 219 -14.70 -18.41 22.25
C ALA A 219 -14.38 -18.25 23.73
N ILE A 220 -13.91 -17.06 24.19
CA ILE A 220 -13.71 -16.80 25.61
C ILE A 220 -15.07 -16.93 26.31
N PRO A 221 -15.27 -17.88 27.25
CA PRO A 221 -16.57 -18.05 27.89
C PRO A 221 -16.97 -16.83 28.71
N ARG A 222 -18.28 -16.60 28.87
CA ARG A 222 -18.80 -15.56 29.76
C ARG A 222 -18.25 -15.77 31.18
N GLY A 223 -17.75 -14.71 31.80
CA GLY A 223 -17.16 -14.78 33.14
C GLY A 223 -15.74 -15.35 33.20
N ARG A 224 -15.08 -15.50 32.05
CA ARG A 224 -13.64 -15.80 31.92
C ARG A 224 -12.92 -14.64 31.22
N TRP A 225 -11.61 -14.52 31.47
CA TRP A 225 -10.74 -13.55 30.79
C TRP A 225 -9.45 -14.22 30.34
N SER A 226 -8.78 -13.65 29.33
CA SER A 226 -7.47 -14.12 28.85
C SER A 226 -6.51 -12.96 28.63
N SER A 227 -5.23 -13.25 28.43
CA SER A 227 -4.22 -12.22 28.26
C SER A 227 -3.98 -11.85 26.80
N TYR A 228 -3.51 -10.62 26.52
CA TYR A 228 -3.05 -10.24 25.18
C TYR A 228 -1.99 -11.22 24.61
N GLY A 229 -1.15 -11.80 25.47
CA GLY A 229 -0.16 -12.80 25.08
C GLY A 229 -0.80 -14.09 24.60
N ASP A 230 -1.77 -14.60 25.36
CA ASP A 230 -2.50 -15.83 25.05
C ASP A 230 -3.34 -15.73 23.78
N ILE A 231 -4.00 -14.58 23.59
CA ILE A 231 -4.73 -14.30 22.34
C ILE A 231 -3.75 -14.22 21.16
N GLY A 232 -2.60 -13.58 21.36
CA GLY A 232 -1.54 -13.51 20.35
C GLY A 232 -1.02 -14.91 19.96
N GLN A 233 -0.76 -15.76 20.95
CA GLN A 233 -0.32 -17.14 20.75
C GLN A 233 -1.37 -17.97 19.98
N ALA A 234 -2.64 -17.90 20.39
CA ALA A 234 -3.72 -18.64 19.72
C ALA A 234 -3.94 -18.21 18.26
N VAL A 235 -3.69 -16.93 17.95
CA VAL A 235 -3.83 -16.38 16.59
C VAL A 235 -2.53 -16.53 15.78
N GLY A 236 -1.38 -16.71 16.43
CA GLY A 236 -0.06 -16.69 15.82
C GLY A 236 0.39 -15.29 15.41
N VAL A 237 0.15 -14.28 16.26
CA VAL A 237 0.60 -12.90 16.08
C VAL A 237 1.13 -12.33 17.39
N HIS A 238 2.01 -11.33 17.32
CA HIS A 238 2.53 -10.66 18.52
C HIS A 238 1.43 -9.93 19.30
N HIS A 239 1.49 -9.95 20.64
CA HIS A 239 0.46 -9.36 21.54
C HIS A 239 0.16 -7.88 21.26
N ASN A 240 1.17 -7.06 20.92
CA ASN A 240 0.98 -5.67 20.49
C ASN A 240 0.06 -5.50 19.26
N THR A 241 0.02 -6.48 18.36
CA THR A 241 -0.86 -6.48 17.19
C THR A 241 -2.32 -6.66 17.63
N ILE A 242 -2.58 -7.54 18.60
CA ILE A 242 -3.90 -7.73 19.20
C ILE A 242 -4.42 -6.43 19.81
N GLY A 243 -3.58 -5.70 20.57
CA GLY A 243 -3.95 -4.40 21.13
C GLY A 243 -4.36 -3.37 20.06
N LYS A 244 -3.60 -3.28 18.96
CA LYS A 244 -3.94 -2.38 17.84
C LYS A 244 -5.23 -2.78 17.12
N TRP A 245 -5.49 -4.07 16.98
CA TRP A 245 -6.72 -4.56 16.35
C TRP A 245 -7.93 -4.33 17.24
N LEU A 246 -7.83 -4.60 18.55
CA LEU A 246 -8.91 -4.33 19.50
C LEU A 246 -9.26 -2.85 19.57
N SER A 247 -8.29 -1.94 19.45
CA SER A 247 -8.56 -0.49 19.46
C SER A 247 -9.21 0.05 18.19
N SER A 248 -9.22 -0.71 17.09
CA SER A 248 -9.71 -0.27 15.78
C SER A 248 -10.86 -1.10 15.22
N ILE A 249 -11.09 -2.32 15.73
CA ILE A 249 -12.07 -3.27 15.20
C ILE A 249 -12.93 -3.76 16.36
N ALA A 250 -14.22 -3.41 16.33
CA ALA A 250 -15.19 -3.92 17.30
C ALA A 250 -15.29 -5.45 17.19
N CYS A 251 -15.01 -6.15 18.29
CA CYS A 251 -15.01 -7.60 18.36
C CYS A 251 -15.76 -8.07 19.60
N LYS A 252 -16.65 -9.04 19.43
CA LYS A 252 -17.38 -9.67 20.53
C LYS A 252 -16.38 -10.36 21.47
N GLY A 253 -16.48 -10.07 22.77
CA GLY A 253 -15.56 -10.61 23.79
C GLY A 253 -14.24 -9.85 23.92
N GLY A 254 -14.05 -8.74 23.20
CA GLY A 254 -12.84 -7.91 23.30
C GLY A 254 -12.58 -7.38 24.71
N HIS A 255 -13.63 -7.04 25.47
CA HIS A 255 -13.55 -6.58 26.87
C HIS A 255 -12.95 -7.61 27.82
N ARG A 256 -12.91 -8.90 27.44
CA ARG A 256 -12.34 -10.00 28.24
C ARG A 256 -10.83 -10.18 28.08
N VAL A 257 -10.16 -9.26 27.37
CA VAL A 257 -8.70 -9.31 27.14
C VAL A 257 -7.98 -8.35 28.07
N LEU A 258 -7.20 -8.90 28.99
CA LEU A 258 -6.48 -8.16 30.04
C LEU A 258 -4.97 -8.36 29.92
N ARG A 259 -4.18 -7.66 30.73
CA ARG A 259 -2.76 -8.00 30.93
C ARG A 259 -2.65 -9.32 31.69
N LEU A 260 -1.48 -9.97 31.61
CA LEU A 260 -1.27 -11.28 32.26
C LEU A 260 -1.42 -11.24 33.79
N ASP A 261 -1.13 -10.10 34.40
CA ASP A 261 -1.36 -9.89 35.83
C ASP A 261 -2.85 -9.82 36.18
N GLY A 262 -3.73 -9.55 35.20
CA GLY A 262 -5.18 -9.38 35.32
C GLY A 262 -5.64 -7.92 35.33
N SER A 263 -4.74 -6.97 35.09
CA SER A 263 -5.08 -5.53 35.01
C SER A 263 -5.45 -5.09 33.60
N HIS A 264 -6.08 -3.91 33.50
CA HIS A 264 -6.26 -3.23 32.22
C HIS A 264 -4.91 -2.82 31.61
N SER A 265 -4.88 -2.70 30.28
CA SER A 265 -3.77 -2.00 29.63
C SER A 265 -3.78 -0.53 30.02
N ASN A 266 -2.61 0.09 30.22
CA ASN A 266 -2.50 1.52 30.56
C ASN A 266 -3.22 2.44 29.55
N ASP A 267 -3.30 2.00 28.29
CA ASP A 267 -4.02 2.67 27.19
C ASP A 267 -5.18 1.79 26.68
N ALA A 268 -5.92 1.12 27.56
CA ALA A 268 -7.01 0.19 27.21
C ALA A 268 -8.11 0.87 26.38
N ARG A 269 -7.91 0.90 25.06
CA ARG A 269 -8.88 1.33 24.06
C ARG A 269 -9.37 0.10 23.33
N ILE A 270 -10.67 -0.17 23.47
CA ILE A 270 -11.36 -1.23 22.76
C ILE A 270 -12.44 -0.57 21.91
N ALA A 271 -12.42 -0.81 20.61
CA ALA A 271 -13.41 -0.28 19.70
C ALA A 271 -14.81 -0.75 20.10
N GLY A 272 -15.73 0.20 20.30
CA GLY A 272 -17.07 -0.04 20.83
C GLY A 272 -17.23 0.27 22.32
N TYR A 273 -16.15 0.69 23.01
CA TYR A 273 -16.17 1.16 24.40
C TYR A 273 -15.64 2.58 24.47
N ASP A 274 -16.33 3.42 25.23
CA ASP A 274 -16.00 4.84 25.40
C ASP A 274 -14.95 5.05 26.50
N SER A 275 -14.87 4.13 27.47
CA SER A 275 -13.94 4.24 28.59
C SER A 275 -13.57 2.89 29.23
N VAL A 276 -12.53 2.89 30.08
CA VAL A 276 -12.08 1.70 30.82
C VAL A 276 -13.09 1.30 31.90
N GLU A 277 -13.81 2.28 32.43
CA GLU A 277 -14.89 2.08 33.40
C GLU A 277 -16.02 1.26 32.76
N GLN A 278 -16.43 1.59 31.53
CA GLN A 278 -17.45 0.82 30.79
C GLN A 278 -17.01 -0.64 30.56
N ILE A 279 -15.73 -0.86 30.20
CA ILE A 279 -15.15 -2.21 30.06
C ILE A 279 -15.23 -2.95 31.41
N SER A 280 -14.91 -2.27 32.51
CA SER A 280 -14.94 -2.83 33.86
C SER A 280 -16.35 -3.18 34.32
N GLU A 281 -17.35 -2.36 33.98
CA GLU A 281 -18.76 -2.63 34.26
C GLU A 281 -19.25 -3.88 33.53
N GLU A 282 -18.91 -4.05 32.26
CA GLU A 282 -19.26 -5.26 31.51
C GLU A 282 -18.57 -6.51 32.07
N LEU A 283 -17.28 -6.40 32.45
CA LEU A 283 -16.57 -7.48 33.12
C LEU A 283 -17.23 -7.84 34.47
N ALA A 284 -17.63 -6.84 35.26
CA ALA A 284 -18.33 -7.04 36.52
C ALA A 284 -19.71 -7.69 36.33
N ALA A 285 -20.45 -7.35 35.27
CA ALA A 285 -21.72 -7.99 34.88
C ALA A 285 -21.57 -9.48 34.49
N GLU A 286 -20.34 -9.91 34.21
CA GLU A 286 -19.96 -11.31 34.01
C GLU A 286 -19.31 -11.94 35.25
N GLY A 287 -19.27 -11.20 36.36
CA GLY A 287 -18.67 -11.59 37.63
C GLY A 287 -17.15 -11.47 37.65
N ILE A 288 -16.51 -10.91 36.63
CA ILE A 288 -15.06 -10.64 36.63
C ILE A 288 -14.86 -9.31 37.34
N ILE A 289 -14.71 -9.37 38.66
CA ILE A 289 -14.49 -8.19 39.47
C ILE A 289 -13.01 -7.86 39.44
N ILE A 290 -12.70 -6.68 38.94
CA ILE A 290 -11.39 -6.03 39.05
C ILE A 290 -11.46 -5.27 40.37
N ASN A 291 -11.00 -5.90 41.46
CA ASN A 291 -11.08 -5.33 42.81
C ASN A 291 -10.19 -4.07 42.91
N GLY A 292 -10.31 -3.27 43.97
CA GLY A 292 -9.59 -2.00 44.20
C GLY A 292 -8.05 -2.01 44.20
N SER A 293 -7.42 -3.09 43.75
CA SER A 293 -6.02 -3.20 43.32
C SER A 293 -5.85 -3.26 41.79
N ASP A 294 -6.90 -3.03 41.02
CA ASP A 294 -6.96 -3.01 39.55
C ASP A 294 -6.65 -4.35 38.85
N VAL A 295 -6.94 -5.49 39.51
CA VAL A 295 -6.60 -6.82 38.98
C VAL A 295 -7.77 -7.82 39.04
N ALA A 296 -8.02 -8.51 37.94
CA ALA A 296 -9.00 -9.58 37.81
C ALA A 296 -8.57 -10.89 38.49
N ASN A 297 -9.56 -11.65 38.98
CA ASN A 297 -9.31 -12.93 39.65
C ASN A 297 -8.67 -13.97 38.69
N LYS A 298 -7.45 -14.42 39.01
CA LYS A 298 -6.71 -15.44 38.24
C LYS A 298 -7.43 -16.78 38.13
N LYS A 299 -8.36 -17.14 39.02
CA LYS A 299 -9.18 -18.36 38.86
C LYS A 299 -10.12 -18.30 37.65
N LYS A 300 -10.39 -17.10 37.12
CA LYS A 300 -11.22 -16.86 35.93
C LYS A 300 -10.40 -16.75 34.64
N TYR A 301 -9.07 -16.83 34.75
CA TYR A 301 -8.17 -16.82 33.61
C TYR A 301 -8.35 -18.09 32.75
N ILE A 302 -8.11 -17.95 31.44
CA ILE A 302 -8.00 -19.05 30.48
C ILE A 302 -6.77 -18.86 29.61
N SER A 303 -6.00 -19.94 29.44
CA SER A 303 -4.75 -19.96 28.67
C SER A 303 -5.00 -19.93 27.15
N GLY A 304 -4.00 -19.53 26.38
CA GLY A 304 -4.07 -19.57 24.91
C GLY A 304 -4.31 -20.98 24.36
N ALA A 305 -3.70 -22.00 24.98
CA ALA A 305 -3.87 -23.39 24.59
C ALA A 305 -5.31 -23.91 24.81
N ASP A 306 -5.94 -23.52 25.91
CA ASP A 306 -7.33 -23.90 26.18
C ASP A 306 -8.29 -23.12 25.28
N LEU A 307 -8.00 -21.85 24.98
CA LEU A 307 -8.77 -21.06 24.02
C LEU A 307 -8.70 -21.61 22.60
N ALA A 308 -7.52 -22.04 22.14
CA ALA A 308 -7.37 -22.67 20.84
C ALA A 308 -8.25 -23.93 20.72
N LYS A 309 -8.31 -24.74 21.77
CA LYS A 309 -9.19 -25.92 21.83
C LYS A 309 -10.67 -25.55 21.78
N ILE A 310 -11.12 -24.58 22.58
CA ILE A 310 -12.53 -24.14 22.59
C ILE A 310 -12.92 -23.52 21.25
N ALA A 311 -12.00 -22.77 20.64
CA ALA A 311 -12.22 -22.16 19.33
C ALA A 311 -12.13 -23.16 18.17
N GLY A 312 -11.69 -24.40 18.38
CA GLY A 312 -11.50 -25.40 17.33
C GLY A 312 -10.33 -25.08 16.38
N ILE A 313 -9.27 -24.46 16.91
CA ILE A 313 -8.09 -24.02 16.16
C ILE A 313 -6.93 -24.95 16.50
N ALA A 314 -6.18 -25.40 15.48
CA ALA A 314 -4.97 -26.18 15.71
C ALA A 314 -3.94 -25.35 16.49
N PRO A 315 -3.30 -25.89 17.54
CA PRO A 315 -2.31 -25.15 18.31
C PRO A 315 -1.15 -24.73 17.41
N VAL A 316 -0.79 -23.44 17.46
CA VAL A 316 0.36 -22.90 16.73
C VAL A 316 1.63 -23.29 17.48
N GLU A 317 2.35 -24.29 16.98
CA GLU A 317 3.72 -24.58 17.42
C GLU A 317 4.68 -23.61 16.72
N ASP A 318 4.82 -22.39 17.25
CA ASP A 318 5.91 -21.48 16.87
C ASP A 318 6.87 -21.30 18.05
N PRO A 319 8.08 -21.89 17.99
CA PRO A 319 9.09 -21.76 19.04
C PRO A 319 9.54 -20.31 19.28
N ALA A 320 9.29 -19.39 18.35
CA ALA A 320 9.66 -17.97 18.49
C ALA A 320 8.68 -17.15 19.35
N LEU A 321 7.56 -17.76 19.78
CA LEU A 321 6.51 -17.11 20.57
C LEU A 321 6.39 -17.66 22.00
N ASP A 322 7.25 -18.59 22.42
CA ASP A 322 7.33 -19.09 23.79
C ASP A 322 8.24 -18.18 24.65
N PRO A 323 7.69 -17.36 25.58
CA PRO A 323 8.51 -16.52 26.45
C PRO A 323 9.28 -17.32 27.52
N PHE A 324 9.17 -18.66 27.56
CA PHE A 324 9.87 -19.53 28.51
C PHE A 324 10.93 -20.45 27.89
N SER A 325 11.29 -20.29 26.61
CA SER A 325 12.32 -21.13 25.98
C SER A 325 13.77 -20.76 26.36
N GLU A 326 14.01 -19.61 27.00
CA GLU A 326 15.33 -19.22 27.54
C GLU A 326 15.37 -19.33 29.06
N GLN A 327 15.21 -20.54 29.62
CA GLN A 327 15.60 -20.84 31.00
C GLN A 327 15.90 -22.33 31.19
N LYS A 328 16.72 -22.91 30.32
CA LYS A 328 17.49 -24.13 30.61
C LYS A 328 18.86 -24.04 29.94
N GLU A 329 19.89 -24.38 30.73
CA GLU A 329 21.33 -24.37 30.41
C GLU A 329 21.95 -22.96 30.52
N THR A 330 22.74 -22.59 31.53
CA THR A 330 23.65 -23.30 32.44
C THR A 330 23.73 -22.59 33.79
#